data_AF-A0A2N7GI15-F1
#
_entry.id   AF-A0A2N7GI15-F1
#
_cell.length_a   1.000
_cell.length_b   1.000
_cell.length_c   1.000
_cell.angle_alpha   90.00
_cell.angle_beta   90.00
_cell.angle_gamma   90.00
#
_symmetry.space_group_name_H-M   'P 1'
#
loop_
_entity.id
_entity.type
_entity.pdbx_description
1 polymer ?
#
loop_
_entity_poly.entity_id
_entity_poly.type
_entity_poly.pdbx_seq_one_letter_code
_entity_poly.pdbx_strand_id
1 'polypeptide(L)'
;MFIFISILIAMSTILTLSYLSKQKRTSLKQNFDSLVVLREILLLCRQHRMHTHHVLSCTHQICTNKAIDGIYDKLTLKSSQLIRNVDHQNKPMYRVFQRNLKSMHDNWQCYSTSRNQIVHGKNIRHCLFLMDEIAITWLSDSGCDDISNTYHTHWQLIFDSMEALTQLRVVIQDYHRPNGHVRIRHYCQKMSAKLNQLSMINSLILGSPKGEGSMQQLEALGRHQNKRMTEEELYQLTSDVSLLIALAYDHVLSKVAKQLYQPLPNTVTN
;
A
#
# COMPACT_ATOMS: atom_id res chain seq x y z
N MET A 1 14.10 -28.15 -52.05
CA MET A 1 12.92 -28.27 -51.16
C MET A 1 13.25 -28.10 -49.69
N PHE A 2 14.23 -28.82 -49.12
CA PHE A 2 14.60 -28.71 -47.69
C PHE A 2 14.95 -27.28 -47.24
N ILE A 3 15.70 -26.52 -48.05
CA ILE A 3 16.07 -25.13 -47.73
C ILE A 3 14.82 -24.24 -47.61
N PHE A 4 13.86 -24.38 -48.53
CA PHE A 4 12.62 -23.60 -48.52
C PHE A 4 11.75 -23.92 -47.30
N ILE A 5 11.64 -25.21 -46.94
CA ILE A 5 10.91 -25.66 -45.75
C ILE A 5 11.58 -25.14 -44.48
N SER A 6 12.91 -25.20 -44.40
CA SER A 6 13.68 -24.69 -43.26
C SER A 6 13.51 -23.17 -43.06
N ILE A 7 13.53 -22.39 -44.15
CA ILE A 7 13.27 -20.94 -44.13
C ILE A 7 11.85 -20.65 -43.64
N LEU A 8 10.85 -21.42 -44.08
CA LEU A 8 9.46 -21.23 -43.71
C LEU A 8 9.23 -21.53 -42.21
N ILE A 9 9.87 -22.58 -41.69
CA ILE A 9 9.87 -22.91 -40.26
C ILE A 9 10.55 -21.80 -39.45
N ALA A 10 11.73 -21.32 -39.89
CA ALA A 10 12.45 -20.24 -39.21
C ALA A 10 11.66 -18.92 -39.19
N MET A 11 11.00 -18.56 -40.29
CA MET A 11 10.11 -17.40 -40.35
C MET A 11 8.92 -17.56 -39.39
N SER A 12 8.31 -18.75 -39.34
CA SER A 12 7.20 -19.05 -38.44
C SER A 12 7.61 -18.97 -36.97
N THR A 13 8.79 -19.49 -36.60
CA THR A 13 9.28 -19.40 -35.22
C THR A 13 9.60 -17.96 -34.83
N ILE A 14 10.24 -17.18 -35.70
CA ILE A 14 10.52 -15.75 -35.44
C ILE A 14 9.23 -14.94 -35.27
N LEU A 15 8.23 -15.14 -36.14
CA LEU A 15 6.93 -14.48 -36.03
C LEU A 15 6.23 -14.83 -34.72
N THR A 16 6.23 -16.10 -34.35
CA THR A 16 5.62 -16.59 -33.10
C THR A 16 6.33 -15.99 -31.88
N LEU A 17 7.66 -16.03 -31.86
CA LEU A 17 8.46 -15.43 -30.78
C LEU A 17 8.25 -13.92 -30.67
N SER A 18 8.15 -13.22 -31.80
CA SER A 18 7.90 -11.77 -31.83
C SER A 18 6.51 -11.43 -31.29
N TYR A 19 5.49 -12.21 -31.66
CA TYR A 19 4.14 -12.06 -31.14
C TYR A 19 4.10 -12.31 -29.62
N LEU A 20 4.67 -13.41 -29.14
CA LEU A 20 4.75 -13.74 -27.72
C LEU A 20 5.54 -12.68 -26.93
N SER A 21 6.64 -12.19 -27.48
CA SER A 21 7.44 -11.12 -26.87
C SER A 21 6.66 -9.82 -26.74
N LYS A 22 5.89 -9.44 -27.78
CA LYS A 22 5.01 -8.26 -27.73
C LYS A 22 3.92 -8.43 -26.68
N GLN A 23 3.27 -9.59 -26.63
CA GLN A 23 2.24 -9.89 -25.63
C GLN A 23 2.79 -9.83 -24.21
N LYS A 24 3.96 -10.42 -23.95
CA LYS A 24 4.65 -10.36 -22.65
C LYS A 24 4.94 -8.92 -22.26
N ARG A 25 5.51 -8.10 -23.16
CA ARG A 25 5.78 -6.67 -22.89
C ARG A 25 4.52 -5.88 -22.54
N THR A 26 3.40 -6.13 -23.21
CA THR A 26 2.13 -5.47 -22.91
C THR A 26 1.62 -5.86 -21.52
N SER A 27 1.66 -7.15 -21.15
CA SER A 27 1.27 -7.61 -19.81
C SER A 27 2.15 -7.01 -18.71
N LEU A 28 3.48 -7.02 -18.87
CA LEU A 28 4.42 -6.39 -17.94
C LEU A 28 4.07 -4.91 -17.70
N LYS A 29 3.78 -4.17 -18.78
CA LYS A 29 3.39 -2.76 -18.70
C LYS A 29 2.05 -2.56 -18.00
N GLN A 30 1.06 -3.42 -18.27
CA GLN A 30 -0.25 -3.34 -17.61
C GLN A 30 -0.17 -3.58 -16.10
N ASN A 31 0.61 -4.57 -15.66
CA ASN A 31 0.84 -4.86 -14.25
C ASN A 31 1.53 -3.70 -13.54
N PHE A 32 2.58 -3.14 -14.16
CA PHE A 32 3.26 -1.96 -13.66
C PHE A 32 2.33 -0.75 -13.54
N ASP A 33 1.60 -0.40 -14.61
CA ASP A 33 0.68 0.73 -14.62
C ASP A 33 -0.43 0.57 -13.57
N SER A 34 -0.92 -0.67 -13.35
CA SER A 34 -1.94 -0.98 -12.34
C SER A 34 -1.40 -0.83 -10.91
N LEU A 35 -0.16 -1.25 -10.65
CA LEU A 35 0.51 -1.02 -9.36
C LEU A 35 0.71 0.46 -9.08
N VAL A 36 1.11 1.26 -10.09
CA VAL A 36 1.24 2.71 -9.94
C VAL A 36 -0.10 3.34 -9.54
N VAL A 37 -1.19 2.98 -10.24
CA VAL A 37 -2.53 3.50 -9.92
C VAL A 37 -2.98 3.09 -8.51
N LEU A 38 -2.73 1.85 -8.09
CA LEU A 38 -3.04 1.41 -6.72
C LEU A 38 -2.23 2.20 -5.69
N ARG A 39 -0.95 2.53 -5.96
CA ARG A 39 -0.11 3.31 -5.03
C ARG A 39 -0.66 4.71 -4.83
N GLU A 40 -1.16 5.32 -5.90
CA GLU A 40 -1.87 6.59 -5.82
C GLU A 40 -3.17 6.48 -5.00
N ILE A 41 -3.96 5.41 -5.19
CA ILE A 41 -5.17 5.16 -4.40
C ILE A 41 -4.83 4.97 -2.91
N LEU A 42 -3.77 4.24 -2.59
CA LEU A 42 -3.29 4.06 -1.21
C LEU A 42 -2.96 5.41 -0.56
N LEU A 43 -2.26 6.28 -1.28
CA LEU A 43 -1.94 7.64 -0.83
C LEU A 43 -3.23 8.45 -0.58
N LEU A 44 -4.16 8.44 -1.53
CA LEU A 44 -5.43 9.14 -1.42
C LEU A 44 -6.29 8.62 -0.25
N CYS A 45 -6.31 7.31 0.01
CA CYS A 45 -6.99 6.74 1.17
C CYS A 45 -6.39 7.25 2.49
N ARG A 46 -5.06 7.36 2.58
CA ARG A 46 -4.37 7.91 3.75
C ARG A 46 -4.67 9.39 3.96
N GLN A 47 -4.71 10.18 2.87
CA GLN A 47 -5.09 11.59 2.91
C GLN A 47 -6.55 11.76 3.34
N HIS A 48 -7.47 11.00 2.75
CA HIS A 48 -8.89 11.01 3.13
C HIS A 48 -9.07 10.68 4.63
N ARG A 49 -8.37 9.65 5.15
CA ARG A 49 -8.38 9.32 6.59
C ARG A 49 -7.93 10.48 7.47
N MET A 50 -6.85 11.16 7.08
CA MET A 50 -6.29 12.29 7.82
C MET A 50 -7.26 13.48 7.86
N HIS A 51 -7.85 13.86 6.72
CA HIS A 51 -8.80 14.97 6.67
C HIS A 51 -10.12 14.66 7.38
N THR A 52 -10.71 13.48 7.16
CA THR A 52 -11.93 13.07 7.87
C THR A 52 -11.71 13.00 9.37
N HIS A 53 -10.56 12.49 9.81
CA HIS A 53 -10.20 12.48 11.23
C HIS A 53 -10.08 13.89 11.80
N HIS A 54 -9.38 14.80 11.11
CA HIS A 54 -9.27 16.19 11.56
C HIS A 54 -10.65 16.85 11.72
N VAL A 55 -11.56 16.64 10.77
CA VAL A 55 -12.92 17.19 10.87
C VAL A 55 -13.66 16.59 12.08
N LEU A 56 -13.62 15.27 12.24
CA LEU A 56 -14.30 14.57 13.34
C LEU A 56 -13.72 14.91 14.73
N SER A 57 -12.43 15.19 14.82
CA SER A 57 -11.75 15.49 16.10
C SER A 57 -11.84 16.98 16.47
N CYS A 58 -11.76 17.89 15.51
CA CYS A 58 -11.56 19.32 15.78
C CYS A 58 -12.78 20.21 15.46
N THR A 59 -13.76 19.72 14.71
CA THR A 59 -14.86 20.57 14.22
C THR A 59 -16.19 20.13 14.85
N HIS A 60 -16.85 21.04 15.58
CA HIS A 60 -18.20 20.78 16.11
C HIS A 60 -19.30 20.80 15.03
N GLN A 61 -18.97 21.25 13.81
CA GLN A 61 -19.87 21.26 12.66
C GLN A 61 -19.31 20.38 11.54
N ILE A 62 -20.00 19.27 11.28
CA ILE A 62 -19.69 18.37 10.17
C ILE A 62 -20.32 18.96 8.90
N CYS A 63 -19.68 19.99 8.35
CA CYS A 63 -20.07 20.58 7.08
C CYS A 63 -19.38 19.86 5.91
N THR A 64 -19.99 19.91 4.73
CA THR A 64 -19.36 19.48 3.47
C THR A 64 -17.98 20.12 3.32
N ASN A 65 -16.95 19.28 3.18
CA ASN A 65 -15.57 19.71 3.08
C ASN A 65 -15.08 19.46 1.65
N LYS A 66 -15.01 20.53 0.86
CA LYS A 66 -14.59 20.48 -0.56
C LYS A 66 -13.24 19.80 -0.76
N ALA A 67 -12.33 19.82 0.22
CA ALA A 67 -11.05 19.14 0.12
C ALA A 67 -11.21 17.61 0.22
N ILE A 68 -12.10 17.13 1.09
CA ILE A 68 -12.42 15.70 1.24
C ILE A 68 -13.12 15.20 -0.03
N ASP A 69 -14.08 15.97 -0.55
CA ASP A 69 -14.79 15.64 -1.78
C ASP A 69 -13.82 15.57 -2.97
N GLY A 70 -12.91 16.55 -3.09
CA GLY A 70 -11.87 16.54 -4.12
C GLY A 70 -10.89 15.36 -4.02
N ILE A 71 -10.63 14.83 -2.82
CA ILE A 71 -9.86 13.57 -2.65
C ILE A 71 -10.68 12.38 -3.13
N TYR A 72 -11.98 12.35 -2.84
CA TYR A 72 -12.87 11.29 -3.27
C TYR A 72 -13.09 11.27 -4.79
N ASP A 73 -13.17 12.43 -5.44
CA ASP A 73 -13.22 12.52 -6.90
C ASP A 73 -11.98 11.88 -7.53
N LYS A 74 -10.79 12.14 -6.97
CA LYS A 74 -9.55 11.49 -7.39
C LYS A 74 -9.57 9.98 -7.15
N LEU A 75 -10.07 9.52 -6.00
CA LEU A 75 -10.24 8.08 -5.71
C LEU A 75 -11.16 7.42 -6.73
N THR A 76 -12.27 8.06 -7.08
CA THR A 76 -13.25 7.57 -8.05
C THR A 76 -12.65 7.50 -9.45
N LEU A 77 -11.92 8.53 -9.86
CA LEU A 77 -11.21 8.55 -11.15
C LEU A 77 -10.17 7.44 -11.24
N LYS A 78 -9.32 7.29 -10.22
CA LYS A 78 -8.24 6.30 -10.21
C LYS A 78 -8.74 4.87 -10.09
N SER A 79 -9.77 4.62 -9.26
CA SER A 79 -10.41 3.30 -9.20
C SER A 79 -11.09 2.92 -10.52
N SER A 80 -11.70 3.89 -11.21
CA SER A 80 -12.28 3.66 -12.54
C SER A 80 -11.20 3.38 -13.59
N GLN A 81 -10.07 4.10 -13.54
CA GLN A 81 -8.91 3.82 -14.39
C GLN A 81 -8.39 2.39 -14.16
N LEU A 82 -8.27 1.97 -12.91
CA LEU A 82 -7.82 0.62 -12.56
C LEU A 82 -8.75 -0.46 -13.13
N ILE A 83 -10.07 -0.31 -12.97
CA ILE A 83 -11.07 -1.26 -13.52
C ILE A 83 -11.00 -1.37 -15.05
N ARG A 84 -10.60 -0.29 -15.75
CA ARG A 84 -10.39 -0.33 -17.20
C ARG A 84 -9.12 -1.06 -17.62
N ASN A 85 -8.06 -0.96 -16.80
CA ASN A 85 -6.74 -1.49 -17.12
C ASN A 85 -6.58 -2.98 -16.83
N VAL A 86 -7.35 -3.51 -15.88
CA VAL A 86 -7.26 -4.91 -15.43
C VAL A 86 -8.05 -5.86 -16.34
N ASP A 87 -7.59 -7.11 -16.37
CA ASP A 87 -8.25 -8.18 -17.12
C ASP A 87 -9.71 -8.37 -16.70
N HIS A 88 -10.53 -8.79 -17.67
CA HIS A 88 -11.97 -8.92 -17.46
C HIS A 88 -12.33 -9.84 -16.28
N GLN A 89 -11.57 -10.91 -16.10
CA GLN A 89 -11.77 -11.88 -15.00
C GLN A 89 -11.54 -11.26 -13.63
N ASN A 90 -10.64 -10.28 -13.53
CA ASN A 90 -10.30 -9.62 -12.26
C ASN A 90 -11.19 -8.40 -11.98
N LYS A 91 -11.92 -7.84 -12.96
CA LYS A 91 -12.80 -6.68 -12.74
C LYS A 91 -13.74 -6.76 -11.53
N PRO A 92 -14.33 -7.91 -11.15
CA PRO A 92 -15.19 -8.00 -9.97
C PRO A 92 -14.50 -7.55 -8.66
N MET A 93 -13.24 -7.95 -8.40
CA MET A 93 -12.56 -7.59 -7.15
C MET A 93 -12.33 -6.07 -7.04
N TYR A 94 -11.94 -5.43 -8.15
CA TYR A 94 -11.73 -3.98 -8.19
C TYR A 94 -13.04 -3.19 -8.08
N ARG A 95 -14.16 -3.73 -8.60
CA ARG A 95 -15.50 -3.14 -8.38
C ARG A 95 -15.95 -3.25 -6.93
N VAL A 96 -15.62 -4.33 -6.24
CA VAL A 96 -15.85 -4.45 -4.78
C VAL A 96 -15.04 -3.37 -4.05
N PHE A 97 -13.77 -3.20 -4.40
CA PHE A 97 -12.94 -2.15 -3.81
C PHE A 97 -13.49 -0.74 -4.05
N GLN A 98 -13.89 -0.41 -5.29
CA GLN A 98 -14.52 0.88 -5.60
C GLN A 98 -15.80 1.13 -4.79
N ARG A 99 -16.66 0.12 -4.62
CA ARG A 99 -17.86 0.23 -3.77
C ARG A 99 -17.50 0.48 -2.30
N ASN A 100 -16.44 -0.15 -1.79
CA ASN A 100 -15.97 0.09 -0.43
C ASN A 100 -15.42 1.51 -0.25
N LEU A 101 -14.71 2.06 -1.25
CA LEU A 101 -14.25 3.45 -1.24
C LEU A 101 -15.43 4.42 -1.23
N LYS A 102 -16.45 4.16 -2.07
CA LYS A 102 -17.70 4.94 -2.06
C LYS A 102 -18.40 4.89 -0.70
N SER A 103 -18.60 3.70 -0.15
CA SER A 103 -19.22 3.54 1.17
C SER A 103 -18.41 4.21 2.29
N MET A 104 -17.08 4.21 2.21
CA MET A 104 -16.23 4.92 3.16
C MET A 104 -16.47 6.43 3.08
N HIS A 105 -16.60 6.99 1.88
CA HIS A 105 -16.83 8.43 1.68
C HIS A 105 -18.28 8.86 1.99
N ASP A 106 -19.28 8.09 1.59
CA ASP A 106 -20.68 8.48 1.78
C ASP A 106 -21.10 8.52 3.26
N ASN A 107 -20.38 7.82 4.15
CA ASN A 107 -20.79 7.58 5.53
C ASN A 107 -19.84 8.17 6.59
N TRP A 108 -18.71 8.78 6.22
CA TRP A 108 -17.68 9.17 7.21
C TRP A 108 -18.19 10.21 8.22
N GLN A 109 -19.12 11.07 7.80
CA GLN A 109 -19.74 12.09 8.63
C GLN A 109 -20.49 11.49 9.82
N CYS A 110 -21.01 10.27 9.69
CA CYS A 110 -21.75 9.59 10.74
C CYS A 110 -20.88 8.68 11.62
N TYR A 111 -19.56 8.65 11.38
CA TYR A 111 -18.66 7.78 12.12
C TYR A 111 -18.12 8.44 13.39
N SER A 112 -17.98 7.62 14.44
CA SER A 112 -17.06 7.96 15.54
C SER A 112 -15.61 7.97 15.02
N THR A 113 -14.71 8.62 15.76
CA THR A 113 -13.28 8.62 15.45
C THR A 113 -12.71 7.21 15.27
N SER A 114 -13.03 6.25 16.16
CA SER A 114 -12.62 4.84 15.98
C SER A 114 -13.18 4.22 14.72
N ARG A 115 -14.49 4.36 14.47
CA ARG A 115 -15.11 3.75 13.30
C ARG A 115 -14.49 4.32 12.03
N ASN A 116 -14.17 5.60 12.02
CA ASN A 116 -13.42 6.23 10.93
C ASN A 116 -12.05 5.57 10.72
N GLN A 117 -11.27 5.33 11.78
CA GLN A 117 -9.98 4.63 11.67
C GLN A 117 -10.14 3.19 11.15
N ILE A 118 -11.15 2.44 11.63
CA ILE A 118 -11.40 1.05 11.24
C ILE A 118 -11.76 0.95 9.76
N VAL A 119 -12.73 1.75 9.30
CA VAL A 119 -13.21 1.70 7.90
C VAL A 119 -12.10 2.11 6.93
N HIS A 120 -11.31 3.14 7.26
CA HIS A 120 -10.16 3.51 6.44
C HIS A 120 -9.06 2.45 6.47
N GLY A 121 -8.75 1.87 7.65
CA GLY A 121 -7.77 0.79 7.79
C GLY A 121 -8.14 -0.43 6.94
N LYS A 122 -9.42 -0.80 6.91
CA LYS A 122 -9.96 -1.86 6.04
C LYS A 122 -9.72 -1.56 4.56
N ASN A 123 -10.05 -0.35 4.10
CA ASN A 123 -9.85 0.04 2.69
C ASN A 123 -8.37 0.11 2.30
N ILE A 124 -7.52 0.62 3.19
CA ILE A 124 -6.07 0.65 2.98
C ILE A 124 -5.52 -0.78 2.85
N ARG A 125 -5.92 -1.71 3.71
CA ARG A 125 -5.50 -3.12 3.62
C ARG A 125 -6.05 -3.81 2.38
N HIS A 126 -7.29 -3.52 1.96
CA HIS A 126 -7.82 -4.02 0.69
C HIS A 126 -7.00 -3.52 -0.50
N CYS A 127 -6.55 -2.26 -0.47
CA CYS A 127 -5.64 -1.74 -1.49
C CYS A 127 -4.31 -2.50 -1.53
N LEU A 128 -3.70 -2.79 -0.38
CA LEU A 128 -2.48 -3.59 -0.27
C LEU A 128 -2.66 -5.03 -0.76
N PHE A 129 -3.82 -5.62 -0.50
CA PHE A 129 -4.18 -6.95 -1.01
C PHE A 129 -4.25 -6.94 -2.54
N LEU A 130 -4.89 -5.95 -3.16
CA LEU A 130 -4.94 -5.86 -4.63
C LEU A 130 -3.57 -5.62 -5.27
N MET A 131 -2.63 -4.98 -4.55
CA MET A 131 -1.25 -4.86 -5.01
C MET A 131 -0.50 -6.20 -4.94
N ASP A 132 -0.75 -7.00 -3.90
CA ASP A 132 -0.20 -8.36 -3.73
C ASP A 132 -0.61 -9.26 -4.89
N GLU A 133 -1.91 -9.30 -5.19
CA GLU A 133 -2.45 -10.11 -6.29
C GLU A 133 -1.77 -9.81 -7.62
N ILE A 134 -1.56 -8.52 -7.94
CA ILE A 134 -0.85 -8.13 -9.16
C ILE A 134 0.62 -8.55 -9.09
N ALA A 135 1.30 -8.31 -7.96
CA ALA A 135 2.72 -8.60 -7.84
C ALA A 135 3.03 -10.10 -7.89
N ILE A 136 2.22 -10.94 -7.22
CA ILE A 136 2.33 -12.40 -7.27
C ILE A 136 2.07 -12.91 -8.68
N THR A 137 0.97 -12.46 -9.31
CA THR A 137 0.68 -12.82 -10.72
C THR A 137 1.84 -12.43 -11.63
N TRP A 138 2.37 -11.23 -11.44
CA TRP A 138 3.46 -10.71 -12.26
C TRP A 138 4.78 -11.47 -12.06
N LEU A 139 5.10 -11.87 -10.82
CA LEU A 139 6.26 -12.72 -10.50
C LEU A 139 6.10 -14.12 -11.10
N SER A 140 4.90 -14.72 -10.96
CA SER A 140 4.58 -16.03 -11.51
C SER A 140 4.67 -16.06 -13.04
N ASP A 141 4.06 -15.09 -13.71
CA ASP A 141 4.08 -14.97 -15.19
C ASP A 141 5.50 -14.74 -15.74
N SER A 142 6.40 -14.23 -14.89
CA SER A 142 7.79 -13.96 -15.26
C SER A 142 8.73 -15.12 -14.93
N GLY A 143 8.25 -16.17 -14.24
CA GLY A 143 9.06 -17.30 -13.81
C GLY A 143 10.01 -16.99 -12.65
N CYS A 144 9.69 -15.95 -11.85
CA CYS A 144 10.48 -15.51 -10.70
C CYS A 144 9.91 -16.05 -9.38
N ASP A 145 9.58 -17.34 -9.35
CA ASP A 145 8.95 -18.00 -8.19
C ASP A 145 9.88 -18.03 -6.96
N ASP A 146 11.19 -18.06 -7.19
CA ASP A 146 12.24 -17.96 -6.19
C ASP A 146 12.16 -16.66 -5.37
N ILE A 147 11.78 -15.56 -6.03
CA ILE A 147 11.61 -14.24 -5.41
C ILE A 147 10.20 -14.09 -4.79
N SER A 148 9.21 -14.83 -5.30
CA SER A 148 7.81 -14.75 -4.84
C SER A 148 7.66 -14.97 -3.33
N ASN A 149 8.33 -15.97 -2.77
CA ASN A 149 8.30 -16.23 -1.32
C ASN A 149 8.89 -15.07 -0.50
N THR A 150 9.99 -14.49 -0.97
CA THR A 150 10.64 -13.35 -0.33
C THR A 150 9.75 -12.11 -0.41
N TYR A 151 9.13 -11.87 -1.57
CA TYR A 151 8.15 -10.80 -1.76
C TYR A 151 6.97 -10.96 -0.81
N HIS A 152 6.33 -12.13 -0.78
CA HIS A 152 5.15 -12.38 0.03
C HIS A 152 5.45 -12.23 1.53
N THR A 153 6.62 -12.71 1.99
CA THR A 153 7.08 -12.50 3.38
C THR A 153 7.18 -11.01 3.72
N HIS A 154 7.75 -10.20 2.83
CA HIS A 154 7.84 -8.76 3.02
C HIS A 154 6.48 -8.07 2.98
N TRP A 155 5.61 -8.46 2.04
CA TRP A 155 4.25 -7.94 1.95
C TRP A 155 3.44 -8.25 3.21
N GLN A 156 3.50 -9.48 3.74
CA GLN A 156 2.79 -9.87 4.95
C GLN A 156 3.23 -8.99 6.13
N LEU A 157 4.53 -8.71 6.25
CA LEU A 157 5.02 -7.82 7.31
C LEU A 157 4.49 -6.38 7.17
N ILE A 158 4.42 -5.85 5.95
CA ILE A 158 3.81 -4.55 5.65
C ILE A 158 2.32 -4.55 6.04
N PHE A 159 1.59 -5.58 5.63
CA PHE A 159 0.16 -5.73 5.88
C PHE A 159 -0.14 -5.77 7.39
N ASP A 160 0.59 -6.62 8.12
CA ASP A 160 0.50 -6.73 9.58
C ASP A 160 0.83 -5.42 10.31
N SER A 161 1.83 -4.69 9.80
CA SER A 161 2.22 -3.39 10.37
C SER A 161 1.11 -2.36 10.20
N MET A 162 0.42 -2.36 9.06
CA MET A 162 -0.74 -1.49 8.83
C MET A 162 -1.96 -1.87 9.67
N GLU A 163 -2.16 -3.15 9.95
CA GLU A 163 -3.15 -3.61 10.95
C GLU A 163 -2.81 -3.11 12.35
N ALA A 164 -1.58 -3.36 12.82
CA ALA A 164 -1.13 -2.90 14.14
C ALA A 164 -1.26 -1.38 14.29
N LEU A 165 -0.94 -0.62 13.23
CA LEU A 165 -1.12 0.82 13.19
C LEU A 165 -2.59 1.23 13.28
N THR A 166 -3.49 0.51 12.59
CA THR A 166 -4.93 0.78 12.67
C THR A 166 -5.43 0.55 14.10
N GLN A 167 -4.99 -0.53 14.75
CA GLN A 167 -5.33 -0.83 16.14
C GLN A 167 -4.81 0.25 17.10
N LEU A 168 -3.57 0.70 16.91
CA LEU A 168 -3.00 1.82 17.68
C LEU A 168 -3.85 3.09 17.50
N ARG A 169 -4.22 3.45 16.27
CA ARG A 169 -5.07 4.62 16.01
C ARG A 169 -6.46 4.51 16.63
N VAL A 170 -7.02 3.30 16.71
CA VAL A 170 -8.31 3.09 17.36
C VAL A 170 -8.21 3.30 18.87
N VAL A 171 -7.16 2.80 19.53
CA VAL A 171 -7.03 2.96 20.99
C VAL A 171 -6.65 4.37 21.44
N ILE A 172 -6.11 5.21 20.55
CA ILE A 172 -5.83 6.62 20.85
C ILE A 172 -7.11 7.36 21.27
N GLN A 173 -8.28 7.03 20.71
CA GLN A 173 -9.55 7.67 21.11
C GLN A 173 -9.87 7.53 22.62
N ASP A 174 -9.30 6.51 23.27
CA ASP A 174 -9.52 6.25 24.68
C ASP A 174 -8.52 7.02 25.56
N TYR A 175 -7.75 7.97 25.00
CA TYR A 175 -6.67 8.70 25.67
C TYR A 175 -7.09 9.24 27.05
N HIS A 176 -8.27 9.84 27.15
CA HIS A 176 -8.79 10.41 28.39
C HIS A 176 -9.47 9.41 29.35
N ARG A 177 -9.51 8.11 29.01
CA ARG A 177 -10.16 7.09 29.84
C ARG A 177 -9.18 6.51 30.87
N PRO A 178 -9.65 6.05 32.05
CA PRO A 178 -8.78 5.57 33.14
C PRO A 178 -7.74 4.51 32.74
N ASN A 179 -8.07 3.63 31.79
CA ASN A 179 -7.19 2.57 31.28
C ASN A 179 -6.67 2.84 29.85
N GLY A 180 -6.92 4.04 29.29
CA GLY A 180 -6.55 4.41 27.93
C GLY A 180 -5.04 4.39 27.72
N HIS A 181 -4.29 5.02 28.61
CA HIS A 181 -2.83 5.08 28.53
C HIS A 181 -2.14 3.72 28.57
N VAL A 182 -2.69 2.75 29.33
CA VAL A 182 -2.16 1.38 29.38
C VAL A 182 -2.32 0.69 28.01
N ARG A 183 -3.49 0.83 27.38
CA ARG A 183 -3.73 0.28 26.03
C ARG A 183 -2.87 0.96 24.99
N ILE A 184 -2.81 2.28 24.98
CA ILE A 184 -1.99 3.05 24.04
C ILE A 184 -0.54 2.60 24.15
N ARG A 185 0.00 2.47 25.37
CA ARG A 185 1.36 1.96 25.60
C ARG A 185 1.59 0.59 24.98
N HIS A 186 0.70 -0.36 25.24
CA HIS A 186 0.80 -1.71 24.68
C HIS A 186 0.88 -1.67 23.15
N TYR A 187 0.02 -0.87 22.52
CA TYR A 187 0.03 -0.73 21.07
C TYR A 187 1.24 0.07 20.52
N CYS A 188 1.78 1.03 21.27
CA CYS A 188 3.05 1.69 20.93
C CYS A 188 4.22 0.70 20.93
N GLN A 189 4.31 -0.17 21.94
CA GLN A 189 5.32 -1.23 21.99
C GLN A 189 5.16 -2.21 20.82
N LYS A 190 3.93 -2.66 20.55
CA LYS A 190 3.61 -3.51 19.40
C LYS A 190 4.01 -2.87 18.08
N MET A 191 3.75 -1.57 17.91
CA MET A 191 4.09 -0.83 16.70
C MET A 191 5.61 -0.64 16.56
N SER A 192 6.31 -0.31 17.64
CA SER A 192 7.78 -0.24 17.65
C SER A 192 8.40 -1.57 17.23
N ALA A 193 7.92 -2.70 17.78
CA ALA A 193 8.38 -4.03 17.37
C ALA A 193 8.14 -4.30 15.87
N LYS A 194 6.99 -3.91 15.34
CA LYS A 194 6.68 -4.03 13.90
C LYS A 194 7.58 -3.16 13.03
N LEU A 195 7.88 -1.93 13.45
CA LEU A 195 8.84 -1.08 12.73
C LEU A 195 10.26 -1.66 12.80
N ASN A 196 10.68 -2.26 13.91
CA ASN A 196 11.96 -2.94 14.01
C ASN A 196 12.05 -4.17 13.09
N GLN A 197 10.95 -4.88 12.87
CA GLN A 197 10.91 -5.93 11.86
C GLN A 197 11.04 -5.32 10.44
N LEU A 198 10.40 -4.18 10.18
CA LEU A 198 10.50 -3.49 8.88
C LEU A 198 11.90 -2.94 8.58
N SER A 199 12.72 -2.64 9.59
CA SER A 199 14.10 -2.17 9.37
C SER A 199 15.00 -3.24 8.76
N MET A 200 14.65 -4.51 8.95
CA MET A 200 15.30 -5.63 8.28
C MET A 200 15.03 -5.65 6.76
N ILE A 201 13.88 -5.10 6.33
CA ILE A 201 13.53 -4.98 4.90
C ILE A 201 14.15 -3.73 4.29
N ASN A 202 14.05 -2.60 5.01
CA ASN A 202 14.56 -1.32 4.60
C ASN A 202 15.08 -0.49 5.79
N SER A 203 16.39 -0.63 6.04
CA SER A 203 17.09 0.12 7.08
C SER A 203 17.20 1.61 6.75
N LEU A 204 17.26 2.00 5.48
CA LEU A 204 17.46 3.38 5.05
C LEU A 204 16.26 4.28 5.39
N ILE A 205 15.03 3.78 5.21
CA ILE A 205 13.83 4.56 5.53
C ILE A 205 13.70 4.76 7.03
N LEU A 206 13.97 3.72 7.81
CA LEU A 206 13.80 3.76 9.26
C LEU A 206 14.98 4.43 9.98
N GLY A 207 16.17 4.44 9.38
CA GLY A 207 17.32 5.26 9.79
C GLY A 207 17.29 6.71 9.30
N SER A 208 16.22 7.13 8.61
CA SER A 208 16.05 8.55 8.30
C SER A 208 15.72 9.33 9.60
N PRO A 209 16.03 10.63 9.70
CA PRO A 209 15.73 11.41 10.91
C PRO A 209 14.27 11.34 11.35
N LYS A 210 13.35 11.27 10.37
CA LYS A 210 11.91 11.12 10.63
C LYS A 210 11.53 9.70 11.08
N GLY A 211 12.20 8.68 10.53
CA GLY A 211 12.07 7.29 10.92
C GLY A 211 12.53 7.05 12.36
N GLU A 212 13.75 7.49 12.66
CA GLU A 212 14.35 7.40 14.00
C GLU A 212 13.53 8.18 15.02
N GLY A 213 13.12 9.40 14.70
CA GLY A 213 12.27 10.22 15.58
C GLY A 213 10.94 9.55 15.90
N SER A 214 10.28 8.93 14.91
CA SER A 214 9.03 8.19 15.12
C SER A 214 9.23 6.95 15.99
N MET A 215 10.32 6.21 15.76
CA MET A 215 10.66 5.03 16.55
C MET A 215 10.95 5.41 18.01
N GLN A 216 11.80 6.42 18.23
CA GLN A 216 12.14 6.90 19.57
C GLN A 216 10.91 7.36 20.34
N GLN A 217 9.97 8.06 19.68
CA GLN A 217 8.72 8.48 20.31
C GLN A 217 7.85 7.29 20.70
N LEU A 218 7.68 6.29 19.82
CA LEU A 218 6.95 5.06 20.14
C LEU A 218 7.58 4.29 21.30
N GLU A 219 8.90 4.18 21.33
CA GLU A 219 9.63 3.51 22.42
C GLU A 219 9.53 4.26 23.74
N ALA A 220 9.65 5.59 23.73
CA ALA A 220 9.51 6.42 24.92
C ALA A 220 8.11 6.28 25.54
N LEU A 221 7.07 6.34 24.72
CA LEU A 221 5.68 6.10 25.13
C LEU A 221 5.50 4.67 25.64
N GLY A 222 6.14 3.70 25.00
CA GLY A 222 6.14 2.29 25.38
C GLY A 222 6.80 2.02 26.75
N ARG A 223 7.87 2.75 27.09
CA ARG A 223 8.67 2.56 28.32
C ARG A 223 8.25 3.43 29.50
N HIS A 224 7.13 4.14 29.41
CA HIS A 224 6.63 5.01 30.48
C HIS A 224 7.54 6.20 30.80
N GLN A 225 8.43 6.59 29.88
CA GLN A 225 9.21 7.82 30.05
C GLN A 225 8.24 9.00 30.01
N ASN A 226 8.42 9.95 30.94
CA ASN A 226 7.45 10.96 31.37
C ASN A 226 7.09 12.04 30.31
N LYS A 227 7.15 11.71 29.02
CA LYS A 227 6.75 12.58 27.91
C LYS A 227 5.25 12.39 27.68
N ARG A 228 4.45 13.29 28.25
CA ARG A 228 3.02 13.40 27.92
C ARG A 228 2.92 13.98 26.50
N MET A 229 2.50 13.16 25.53
CA MET A 229 2.06 13.63 24.22
C MET A 229 0.56 13.88 24.24
N THR A 230 0.06 14.87 23.53
CA THR A 230 -1.38 15.09 23.34
C THR A 230 -2.00 14.01 22.43
N GLU A 231 -3.33 13.93 22.42
CA GLU A 231 -4.04 13.03 21.51
C GLU A 231 -3.72 13.35 20.03
N GLU A 232 -3.66 14.63 19.68
CA GLU A 232 -3.32 15.09 18.34
C GLU A 232 -1.89 14.72 17.94
N GLU A 233 -0.93 14.88 18.86
CA GLU A 233 0.46 14.50 18.62
C GLU A 233 0.59 12.99 18.39
N LEU A 234 -0.20 12.16 19.09
CA LEU A 234 -0.25 10.71 18.85
C LEU A 234 -0.82 10.37 17.47
N TYR A 235 -1.87 11.07 17.02
CA TYR A 235 -2.38 10.88 15.66
C TYR A 235 -1.43 11.39 14.58
N GLN A 236 -0.64 12.42 14.86
CA GLN A 236 0.42 12.89 13.97
C GLN A 236 1.54 11.85 13.87
N LEU A 237 2.03 11.35 15.00
CA LEU A 237 3.02 10.28 15.05
C LEU A 237 2.56 9.05 14.27
N THR A 238 1.32 8.59 14.48
CA THR A 238 0.80 7.43 13.72
C THR A 238 0.61 7.73 12.23
N SER A 239 0.49 8.99 11.82
CA SER A 239 0.42 9.37 10.41
C SER A 239 1.80 9.33 9.75
N ASP A 240 2.83 9.69 10.51
CA ASP A 240 4.24 9.54 10.12
C ASP A 240 4.64 8.06 10.04
N VAL A 241 4.26 7.25 11.03
CA VAL A 241 4.42 5.79 10.98
C VAL A 241 3.73 5.19 9.76
N SER A 242 2.52 5.65 9.44
CA SER A 242 1.82 5.21 8.22
C SER A 242 2.59 5.53 6.94
N LEU A 243 3.36 6.63 6.93
CA LEU A 243 4.18 7.00 5.78
C LEU A 243 5.39 6.08 5.68
N LEU A 244 6.07 5.81 6.81
CA LEU A 244 7.21 4.90 6.85
C LEU A 244 6.85 3.50 6.33
N ILE A 245 5.70 2.96 6.75
CA ILE A 245 5.23 1.65 6.26
C ILE A 245 4.94 1.70 4.76
N ALA A 246 4.30 2.76 4.25
CA ALA A 246 4.03 2.90 2.82
C ALA A 246 5.33 3.00 1.99
N LEU A 247 6.32 3.76 2.47
CA LEU A 247 7.62 3.87 1.81
C LEU A 247 8.40 2.54 1.85
N ALA A 248 8.30 1.78 2.95
CA ALA A 248 8.89 0.46 3.04
C ALA A 248 8.30 -0.49 2.00
N TYR A 249 6.99 -0.42 1.75
CA TYR A 249 6.36 -1.22 0.70
C TYR A 249 6.75 -0.77 -0.71
N ASP A 250 6.84 0.54 -0.95
CA ASP A 250 7.33 1.08 -2.21
C ASP A 250 8.73 0.57 -2.56
N HIS A 251 9.60 0.39 -1.57
CA HIS A 251 10.91 -0.23 -1.75
C HIS A 251 10.82 -1.70 -2.14
N VAL A 252 9.92 -2.46 -1.51
CA VAL A 252 9.67 -3.88 -1.86
C VAL A 252 9.18 -3.97 -3.31
N LEU A 253 8.20 -3.16 -3.70
CA LEU A 253 7.69 -3.10 -5.07
C LEU A 253 8.75 -2.64 -6.07
N SER A 254 9.62 -1.70 -5.69
CA SER A 254 10.74 -1.25 -6.53
C SER A 254 11.73 -2.38 -6.81
N LYS A 255 12.05 -3.23 -5.82
CA LYS A 255 12.91 -4.41 -6.02
C LYS A 255 12.29 -5.39 -7.00
N VAL A 256 11.01 -5.71 -6.82
CA VAL A 256 10.25 -6.58 -7.74
C VAL A 256 10.28 -6.00 -9.16
N ALA A 257 9.92 -4.73 -9.32
CA ALA A 257 9.91 -4.08 -10.62
C ALA A 257 11.30 -4.10 -11.30
N LYS A 258 12.39 -3.84 -10.56
CA LYS A 258 13.76 -3.88 -11.10
C LYS A 258 14.16 -5.28 -11.60
N GLN A 259 13.75 -6.33 -10.91
CA GLN A 259 14.04 -7.71 -11.31
C GLN A 259 13.22 -8.10 -12.54
N LEU A 260 11.95 -7.67 -12.60
CA LEU A 260 11.03 -8.00 -13.69
C LEU A 260 11.28 -7.18 -14.97
N TYR A 261 11.84 -5.97 -14.86
CA TYR A 261 12.17 -5.10 -15.99
C TYR A 261 13.60 -5.26 -16.53
N GLN A 262 14.35 -6.32 -16.16
CA GLN A 262 15.69 -6.52 -16.74
C GLN A 262 15.60 -6.59 -18.28
N PRO A 263 16.22 -5.62 -19.01
CA PRO A 263 16.26 -5.67 -20.46
C PRO A 263 17.13 -6.86 -20.89
N LEU A 264 16.81 -7.43 -22.06
CA LEU A 264 17.61 -8.49 -22.69
C LEU A 264 19.11 -8.16 -22.60
N PRO A 265 19.98 -9.15 -22.30
CA PRO A 265 21.42 -8.93 -22.36
C PRO A 265 21.79 -8.42 -23.75
N ASN A 266 22.61 -7.36 -23.81
CA ASN A 266 23.14 -6.83 -25.06
C ASN A 266 23.87 -7.96 -25.80
N THR A 267 23.29 -8.45 -26.89
CA THR A 267 23.95 -9.38 -27.82
C THR A 267 24.93 -8.65 -28.75
N VAL A 268 25.51 -7.53 -28.31
CA VAL A 268 26.63 -6.91 -29.01
C VAL A 268 27.90 -7.48 -28.40
N THR A 269 28.23 -8.67 -28.87
CA THR A 269 29.62 -9.14 -28.94
C THR A 269 30.40 -8.13 -29.79
N ASN A 270 31.37 -7.45 -29.19
CA ASN A 270 32.54 -6.93 -29.90
C ASN A 270 33.66 -7.95 -29.73
#